data_AF-A0A2T7AZV2-F1
#
_entry.id   AF-A0A2T7AZV2-F1
#
_cell.length_a   1.000
_cell.length_b   1.000
_cell.length_c   1.000
_cell.angle_alpha   90.00
_cell.angle_beta   90.00
_cell.angle_gamma   90.00
#
_symmetry.space_group_name_H-M   'P 1'
#
loop_
_entity.id
_entity.type
_entity.pdbx_description
1 polymer ?
#
loop_
_entity_poly.entity_id
_entity_poly.type
_entity_poly.pdbx_seq_one_letter_code
_entity_poly.pdbx_strand_id
1 'polypeptide(L)'
;MAYIASTPSAYVGQSVGNGQCVAYTQKAANMPRTVAWKRGELVKGNMTIAPGTAIATFDANGRYGNHTDGSSHVAIYLGQDASGIQVLDQWMTHRTLPNGQRVATPHAVSKRTIRFHKAPRAENNGDNYYVVE
;
A
#
# COMPACT_ATOMS: atom_id res chain seq x y z
N MET A 1 -15.38 9.51 -0.99
CA MET A 1 -14.52 10.48 -0.26
C MET A 1 -13.25 9.73 0.10
N ALA A 2 -12.10 10.26 -0.26
CA ALA A 2 -10.82 9.60 -0.01
C ALA A 2 -10.43 9.62 1.48
N TYR A 3 -9.73 8.59 1.93
CA TYR A 3 -9.09 8.58 3.25
C TYR A 3 -7.72 9.25 3.16
N ILE A 4 -7.48 10.27 3.98
CA ILE A 4 -6.24 11.05 3.96
C ILE A 4 -5.58 11.01 5.34
N ALA A 5 -4.34 10.51 5.40
CA ALA A 5 -3.50 10.58 6.58
C ALA A 5 -2.90 11.97 6.73
N SER A 6 -3.12 12.63 7.88
CA SER A 6 -2.56 13.96 8.14
C SER A 6 -1.06 13.95 8.44
N THR A 7 -0.54 12.86 9.03
CA THR A 7 0.87 12.76 9.46
C THR A 7 1.48 11.39 9.09
N PRO A 8 1.46 10.98 7.82
CA PRO A 8 1.84 9.62 7.43
C PRO A 8 3.33 9.31 7.68
N SER A 9 4.18 10.34 7.68
CA SER A 9 5.62 10.24 7.97
C SER A 9 5.95 9.98 9.44
N ALA A 10 5.02 10.18 10.37
CA ALA A 10 5.26 9.97 11.81
C ALA A 10 5.58 8.51 12.16
N TYR A 11 5.23 7.58 11.27
CA TYR A 11 5.44 6.14 11.45
C TYR A 11 6.72 5.62 10.78
N VAL A 12 7.46 6.46 10.04
CA VAL A 12 8.66 6.02 9.32
C VAL A 12 9.66 5.39 10.29
N GLY A 13 10.20 4.23 9.92
CA GLY A 13 11.10 3.45 10.76
C GLY A 13 10.42 2.59 11.83
N GLN A 14 9.09 2.64 11.94
CA GLN A 14 8.31 1.82 12.87
C GLN A 14 7.56 0.70 12.15
N SER A 15 7.37 -0.43 12.83
CA SER A 15 6.42 -1.47 12.41
C SER A 15 5.08 -1.21 13.10
N VAL A 16 4.06 -0.86 12.33
CA VAL A 16 2.73 -0.52 12.86
C VAL A 16 1.85 -1.77 12.93
N GLY A 17 1.19 -1.98 14.08
CA GLY A 17 0.28 -3.11 14.27
C GLY A 17 0.97 -4.46 14.05
N ASN A 18 0.47 -5.26 13.12
CA ASN A 18 1.03 -6.58 12.78
C ASN A 18 2.09 -6.54 11.67
N GLY A 19 2.58 -5.35 11.28
CA GLY A 19 3.60 -5.17 10.24
C GLY A 19 3.07 -5.29 8.80
N GLN A 20 1.76 -5.50 8.61
CA GLN A 20 1.14 -5.55 7.28
C GLN A 20 0.77 -4.16 6.76
N CYS A 21 0.75 -3.98 5.44
CA CYS A 21 0.41 -2.72 4.78
C CYS A 21 -0.94 -2.13 5.26
N VAL A 22 -1.97 -2.97 5.39
CA VAL A 22 -3.32 -2.60 5.86
C VAL A 22 -3.31 -2.01 7.27
N ALA A 23 -2.53 -2.60 8.19
CA ALA A 23 -2.50 -2.13 9.57
C ALA A 23 -1.91 -0.70 9.68
N TYR A 24 -0.91 -0.40 8.86
CA TYR A 24 -0.36 0.95 8.77
C TYR A 24 -1.38 1.93 8.20
N THR A 25 -1.97 1.66 7.04
CA THR A 25 -2.86 2.63 6.39
C THR A 25 -4.15 2.86 7.17
N GLN A 26 -4.73 1.81 7.77
CA GLN A 26 -5.86 1.95 8.69
C GLN A 26 -5.53 2.85 9.88
N LYS A 27 -4.34 2.70 10.47
CA LYS A 27 -3.92 3.51 11.60
C LYS A 27 -3.63 4.95 11.21
N ALA A 28 -2.93 5.16 10.08
CA ALA A 28 -2.46 6.46 9.64
C ALA A 28 -3.59 7.35 9.08
N ALA A 29 -4.54 6.77 8.34
CA ALA A 29 -5.65 7.48 7.69
C ALA A 29 -7.02 7.22 8.34
N ASN A 30 -7.05 6.58 9.51
CA ASN A 30 -8.27 6.21 10.24
C ASN A 30 -9.30 5.46 9.37
N MET A 31 -8.82 4.51 8.55
CA MET A 31 -9.65 3.83 7.56
C MET A 31 -10.53 2.75 8.21
N PRO A 32 -11.72 2.45 7.66
CA PRO A 32 -12.55 1.35 8.12
C PRO A 32 -11.92 -0.01 7.77
N ARG A 33 -12.60 -1.10 8.13
CA ARG A 33 -12.24 -2.45 7.69
C ARG A 33 -12.25 -2.55 6.16
N THR A 34 -11.35 -3.36 5.60
CA THR A 34 -11.14 -3.52 4.15
C THR A 34 -12.40 -3.87 3.35
N VAL A 35 -13.37 -4.54 3.98
CA VAL A 35 -14.67 -4.86 3.36
C VAL A 35 -15.51 -3.64 2.99
N ALA A 36 -15.25 -2.49 3.61
CA ALA A 36 -15.95 -1.24 3.32
C ALA A 36 -15.27 -0.43 2.21
N TRP A 37 -14.05 -0.81 1.81
CA TRP A 37 -13.26 -0.07 0.84
C TRP A 37 -13.81 -0.24 -0.57
N LYS A 38 -13.87 0.87 -1.30
CA LYS A 38 -14.29 0.92 -2.68
C LYS A 38 -13.16 1.46 -3.55
N ARG A 39 -13.11 0.96 -4.78
CA ARG A 39 -12.21 1.48 -5.83
C ARG A 39 -12.70 2.88 -6.23
N GLY A 40 -11.88 3.89 -5.97
CA GLY A 40 -12.04 5.24 -6.49
C GLY A 40 -11.27 5.49 -7.78
N GLU A 41 -10.79 6.72 -7.93
CA GLU A 41 -10.05 7.18 -9.11
C GLU A 41 -8.70 6.46 -9.30
N LEU A 42 -8.30 6.27 -10.56
CA LEU A 42 -6.97 5.76 -10.92
C LEU A 42 -5.90 6.76 -10.50
N VAL A 43 -4.83 6.28 -9.86
CA VAL A 43 -3.73 7.15 -9.39
C VAL A 43 -2.85 7.60 -10.54
N LYS A 44 -2.49 6.70 -11.45
CA LYS A 44 -1.55 6.98 -12.55
C LYS A 44 -2.03 8.15 -13.41
N GLY A 45 -1.21 9.20 -13.46
CA GLY A 45 -1.48 10.41 -14.24
C GLY A 45 -2.41 11.41 -13.55
N ASN A 46 -2.99 11.07 -12.40
CA ASN A 46 -3.88 11.95 -11.65
C ASN A 46 -3.09 12.81 -10.66
N MET A 47 -2.72 14.01 -11.09
CA MET A 47 -1.93 14.97 -10.30
C MET A 47 -2.75 15.77 -9.27
N THR A 48 -4.07 15.55 -9.17
CA THR A 48 -4.93 16.26 -8.22
C THR A 48 -5.04 15.53 -6.86
N ILE A 49 -4.54 14.29 -6.77
CA ILE A 49 -4.55 13.49 -5.55
C ILE A 49 -3.67 14.14 -4.49
N ALA A 50 -4.26 14.41 -3.32
CA ALA A 50 -3.54 15.00 -2.21
C ALA A 50 -2.51 14.02 -1.60
N PRO A 51 -1.28 14.46 -1.28
CA PRO A 51 -0.38 13.69 -0.44
C PRO A 51 -1.05 13.30 0.88
N GLY A 52 -0.80 12.08 1.34
CA GLY A 52 -1.49 11.47 2.49
C GLY A 52 -2.67 10.58 2.09
N THR A 53 -3.13 10.62 0.84
CA THR A 53 -4.26 9.80 0.37
C THR A 53 -3.93 8.31 0.42
N ALA A 54 -4.85 7.50 0.96
CA ALA A 54 -4.76 6.05 0.91
C ALA A 54 -5.06 5.54 -0.50
N ILE A 55 -4.15 4.72 -1.03
CA ILE A 55 -4.26 4.10 -2.35
C ILE A 55 -4.08 2.60 -2.25
N ALA A 56 -4.80 1.83 -3.05
CA ALA A 56 -4.74 0.37 -3.03
C ALA A 56 -4.88 -0.25 -4.41
N THR A 57 -4.44 -1.50 -4.51
CA THR A 57 -4.81 -2.39 -5.60
C THR A 57 -6.24 -2.90 -5.39
N PHE A 58 -7.00 -3.08 -6.46
CA PHE A 58 -8.33 -3.67 -6.42
C PHE A 58 -8.44 -4.78 -7.48
N ASP A 59 -9.28 -5.78 -7.24
CA ASP A 59 -9.58 -6.84 -8.20
C ASP A 59 -10.46 -6.35 -9.37
N ALA A 60 -10.78 -7.22 -10.32
CA ALA A 60 -11.64 -6.87 -11.47
C ALA A 60 -13.03 -6.35 -11.05
N ASN A 61 -13.53 -6.76 -9.88
CA ASN A 61 -14.83 -6.37 -9.33
C ASN A 61 -14.74 -5.09 -8.46
N GLY A 62 -13.58 -4.45 -8.38
CA GLY A 62 -13.37 -3.25 -7.58
C GLY A 62 -13.31 -3.50 -6.08
N ARG A 63 -13.00 -4.74 -5.65
CA ARG A 63 -12.85 -5.14 -4.24
C ARG A 63 -11.39 -5.27 -3.86
N TYR A 64 -11.08 -4.96 -2.60
CA TYR A 64 -9.75 -5.19 -2.05
C TYR A 64 -9.60 -6.66 -1.64
N GLY A 65 -8.68 -7.39 -2.26
CA GLY A 65 -8.50 -8.84 -2.04
C GLY A 65 -7.91 -9.21 -0.68
N ASN A 66 -7.19 -8.28 -0.03
CA ASN A 66 -6.53 -8.49 1.27
C ASN A 66 -5.60 -9.71 1.32
N HIS A 67 -4.97 -10.04 0.19
CA HIS A 67 -4.02 -11.14 0.09
C HIS A 67 -2.63 -10.74 0.59
N THR A 68 -1.92 -11.67 1.24
CA THR A 68 -0.56 -11.47 1.75
C THR A 68 0.53 -12.08 0.84
N ASP A 69 0.13 -12.58 -0.33
CA ASP A 69 1.00 -13.18 -1.35
C ASP A 69 1.53 -12.17 -2.39
N GLY A 70 1.15 -10.90 -2.23
CA GLY A 70 1.53 -9.77 -3.08
C GLY A 70 0.59 -9.50 -4.26
N SER A 71 -0.56 -10.16 -4.29
CA SER A 71 -1.68 -9.81 -5.18
C SER A 71 -2.53 -8.65 -4.65
N SER A 72 -2.37 -8.25 -3.38
CA SER A 72 -3.02 -7.06 -2.80
C SER A 72 -2.02 -6.18 -2.08
N HIS A 73 -2.18 -4.87 -2.23
CA HIS A 73 -1.38 -3.89 -1.53
C HIS A 73 -2.14 -2.59 -1.30
N VAL A 74 -1.84 -1.92 -0.19
CA VAL A 74 -2.36 -0.60 0.17
C VAL A 74 -1.22 0.24 0.74
N ALA A 75 -1.18 1.51 0.36
CA ALA A 75 -0.11 2.42 0.75
C ALA A 75 -0.65 3.84 0.94
N ILE A 76 0.17 4.72 1.53
CA ILE A 76 -0.12 6.16 1.57
C ILE A 76 0.63 6.86 0.44
N TYR A 77 -0.11 7.55 -0.42
CA TYR A 77 0.41 8.34 -1.53
C TYR A 77 1.18 9.56 -1.03
N LEU A 78 2.39 9.79 -1.57
CA LEU A 78 3.17 11.02 -1.35
C LEU A 78 3.24 11.91 -2.59
N GLY A 79 3.07 11.32 -3.78
CA GLY A 79 3.29 11.98 -5.05
C GLY A 79 3.46 10.94 -6.17
N GLN A 80 3.59 11.42 -7.39
CA GLN A 80 3.99 10.60 -8.53
C GLN A 80 4.80 11.42 -9.52
N ASP A 81 5.63 10.74 -10.29
CA ASP A 81 6.38 11.29 -11.41
C ASP A 81 6.38 10.29 -12.58
N ALA A 82 7.13 10.57 -13.65
CA ALA A 82 7.22 9.68 -14.81
C ALA A 82 7.71 8.25 -14.48
N SER A 83 8.42 8.06 -13.37
CA SER A 83 8.95 6.76 -12.95
C SER A 83 7.91 5.90 -12.23
N GLY A 84 6.95 6.51 -11.54
CA GLY A 84 5.99 5.80 -10.70
C GLY A 84 5.36 6.64 -9.61
N ILE A 85 4.72 5.92 -8.67
CA ILE A 85 4.05 6.48 -7.50
C ILE A 85 5.01 6.42 -6.32
N GLN A 86 5.27 7.56 -5.68
CA GLN A 86 6.00 7.59 -4.42
C GLN A 86 5.02 7.36 -3.27
N VAL A 87 5.32 6.36 -2.43
CA VAL A 87 4.43 5.96 -1.34
C VAL A 87 5.18 5.78 -0.02
N LEU A 88 4.44 5.79 1.07
CA LEU A 88 4.81 5.15 2.32
C LEU A 88 4.03 3.86 2.50
N ASP A 89 4.74 2.78 2.81
CA ASP A 89 4.15 1.50 3.11
C ASP A 89 5.05 0.66 4.04
N GLN A 90 4.48 -0.44 4.52
CA GLN A 90 5.16 -1.48 5.28
C GLN A 90 4.67 -2.84 4.80
N TRP A 91 5.47 -3.89 4.99
CA TRP A 91 5.08 -5.25 4.65
C TRP A 91 5.86 -6.26 5.47
N MET A 92 5.35 -7.49 5.55
CA MET A 92 6.05 -8.62 6.17
C MET A 92 6.82 -9.40 5.10
N THR A 93 8.13 -9.58 5.31
CA THR A 93 8.94 -10.49 4.49
C THR A 93 9.06 -11.83 5.17
N HIS A 94 8.81 -12.91 4.44
CA HIS A 94 8.99 -14.27 4.94
C HIS A 94 10.25 -14.88 4.31
N ARG A 95 11.15 -15.41 5.14
CA ARG A 95 12.33 -16.16 4.69
C ARG A 95 12.40 -17.51 5.38
N THR A 96 12.84 -18.52 4.65
CA THR A 96 13.18 -19.82 5.22
C THR A 96 14.66 -19.80 5.57
N LEU A 97 14.99 -20.09 6.83
CA LEU A 97 16.36 -20.25 7.30
C LEU A 97 16.94 -21.60 6.81
N PRO A 98 18.27 -21.78 6.81
CA PRO A 98 18.91 -23.03 6.41
C PRO A 98 18.42 -24.27 7.19
N ASN A 99 17.91 -24.09 8.40
CA ASN A 99 17.33 -25.14 9.25
C ASN A 99 15.84 -25.45 8.92
N GLY A 100 15.29 -24.88 7.85
CA GLY A 100 13.89 -25.08 7.45
C GLY A 100 12.87 -24.19 8.19
N GLN A 101 13.30 -23.42 9.19
CA GLN A 101 12.41 -22.52 9.93
C GLN A 101 11.96 -21.34 9.07
N ARG A 102 10.65 -21.10 9.00
CA ARG A 102 10.09 -19.88 8.41
C ARG A 102 10.11 -18.76 9.45
N VAL A 103 10.73 -17.64 9.09
CA VAL A 103 10.77 -16.42 9.91
C VAL A 103 10.09 -15.30 9.14
N ALA A 104 9.23 -14.56 9.83
CA ALA A 104 8.60 -13.35 9.34
C ALA A 104 9.32 -12.13 9.93
N THR A 105 9.79 -11.23 9.07
CA THR A 105 10.48 -10.01 9.48
C THR A 105 9.71 -8.81 8.93
N PRO A 106 9.31 -7.85 9.78
CA PRO A 106 8.65 -6.64 9.32
C PRO A 106 9.65 -5.77 8.56
N HIS A 107 9.25 -5.31 7.39
CA HIS A 107 9.80 -4.10 6.82
C HIS A 107 9.03 -2.93 7.40
N ALA A 108 9.70 -2.12 8.23
CA ALA A 108 9.10 -0.94 8.83
C ALA A 108 8.60 0.05 7.77
N VAL A 109 7.73 0.97 8.18
CA VAL A 109 7.21 2.02 7.27
C VAL A 109 8.37 2.77 6.65
N SER A 110 8.41 2.78 5.33
CA SER A 110 9.49 3.40 4.57
C SER A 110 8.96 3.98 3.26
N LYS A 111 9.72 4.93 2.70
CA LYS A 111 9.40 5.47 1.38
C LYS A 111 9.88 4.50 0.30
N ARG A 112 9.01 4.21 -0.67
CA ARG A 112 9.40 3.51 -1.91
C ARG A 112 8.68 4.08 -3.14
N THR A 113 9.21 3.72 -4.30
CA THR A 113 8.58 4.04 -5.60
C THR A 113 7.97 2.78 -6.19
N ILE A 114 6.66 2.80 -6.42
CA ILE A 114 5.94 1.77 -7.17
C ILE A 114 5.95 2.20 -8.63
N ARG A 115 6.73 1.49 -9.45
CA ARG A 115 7.00 1.90 -10.83
C ARG A 115 5.81 1.67 -11.76
N PHE A 116 5.66 2.52 -12.76
CA PHE A 116 4.68 2.34 -13.84
C PHE A 116 5.14 1.29 -14.85
N HIS A 117 5.05 0.02 -14.48
CA HIS A 117 5.25 -1.10 -15.40
C HIS A 117 4.48 -2.33 -14.95
N LYS A 118 4.24 -3.25 -15.90
CA LYS A 118 3.77 -4.59 -15.58
C LYS A 118 4.82 -5.29 -14.71
N ALA A 119 4.46 -5.61 -13.48
CA ALA A 119 5.28 -6.37 -12.55
C ALA A 119 4.66 -7.76 -12.34
N PRO A 120 5.46 -8.81 -12.05
CA PRO A 120 4.94 -10.13 -11.73
C PRO A 120 4.00 -10.13 -10.52
N ARG A 121 4.20 -9.20 -9.58
CA ARG A 121 3.34 -8.99 -8.41
C ARG A 121 2.56 -7.70 -8.55
N ALA A 122 1.26 -7.76 -8.31
CA ALA A 122 0.37 -6.61 -8.43
C ALA A 122 0.78 -5.46 -7.50
N GLU A 123 1.33 -5.78 -6.32
CA GLU A 123 1.85 -4.79 -5.36
C GLU A 123 2.96 -3.88 -5.92
N ASN A 124 3.65 -4.32 -6.98
CA ASN A 124 4.75 -3.56 -7.61
C ASN A 124 4.36 -2.96 -8.96
N ASN A 125 3.08 -3.07 -9.36
CA ASN A 125 2.56 -2.52 -10.60
C ASN A 125 1.85 -1.19 -10.33
N GLY A 126 2.54 -0.07 -10.57
CA GLY A 126 2.00 1.28 -10.40
C GLY A 126 0.80 1.59 -11.31
N ASP A 127 0.57 0.79 -12.34
CA ASP A 127 -0.57 0.97 -13.26
C ASP A 127 -1.91 0.51 -12.63
N ASN A 128 -1.87 -0.22 -11.51
CA ASN A 128 -3.04 -0.83 -10.88
C ASN A 128 -3.34 -0.29 -9.47
N TYR A 129 -3.09 1.00 -9.24
CA TYR A 129 -3.40 1.67 -7.99
C TYR A 129 -4.53 2.67 -8.13
N TYR A 130 -5.46 2.62 -7.18
CA TYR A 130 -6.64 3.47 -7.11
C TYR A 130 -6.76 4.11 -5.73
N VAL A 131 -7.37 5.29 -5.67
CA VAL A 131 -7.78 5.93 -4.42
C VAL A 131 -8.76 5.02 -3.68
N VAL A 132 -8.60 4.91 -2.36
CA VAL A 132 -9.54 4.17 -1.51
C VAL A 132 -10.66 5.10 -1.04
N GLU A 133 -11.90 4.68 -1.22
CA GLU A 133 -13.12 5.37 -0.76
C GLU A 133 -13.99 4.52 0.16
#